data_AF-A0A1I1H7X3-F1
#
_entry.id   AF-A0A1I1H7X3-F1
#
_cell.length_a   1.000
_cell.length_b   1.000
_cell.length_c   1.000
_cell.angle_alpha   90.00
_cell.angle_beta   90.00
_cell.angle_gamma   90.00
#
_symmetry.space_group_name_H-M   'P 1'
#
loop_
_entity.id
_entity.type
_entity.pdbx_description
1 polymer ?
#
loop_
_entity_poly.entity_id
_entity_poly.type
_entity_poly.pdbx_seq_one_letter_code
_entity_poly.pdbx_strand_id
1 'polypeptide(L)'
;MKKTLAIVLTMGLALSFVGCGSKEESATAETTVAETPAEVVTEEAEAAATVEETAAEASTEETAEAAGDVMSYADFTAAELDSEVVVETYVQAKQSWWEDKATFYTQNEEGAYFIYEMPCSQEDYDKLVPGTKIKVSGVKSEWSGEVEIVDATFEIEDGNFVATAKDVTDLLGKDELVDSQNQLVSFKDMTVEKVAYKNEQPGDDIYVTLSKDGNNYEFCLEYYLNGSDEELYNLVGGLEAGQTVDVEGFLYWYEGANPHITKVTVK
;
A
#
# COMPACT_ATOMS: atom_id res chain seq x y z
N MET A 1 13.81 1.39 -47.44
CA MET A 1 14.74 2.53 -47.23
C MET A 1 14.85 2.70 -45.72
N LYS A 2 16.03 2.52 -45.12
CA LYS A 2 16.86 3.60 -44.51
C LYS A 2 16.03 4.55 -43.60
N LYS A 3 16.24 4.64 -42.27
CA LYS A 3 17.35 4.15 -41.41
C LYS A 3 16.87 3.84 -39.98
N THR A 4 17.43 2.82 -39.35
CA THR A 4 17.56 2.71 -37.88
C THR A 4 18.81 3.45 -37.40
N LEU A 5 18.81 3.96 -36.16
CA LEU A 5 20.00 4.51 -35.51
C LEU A 5 20.13 3.87 -34.12
N ALA A 6 21.11 3.00 -33.96
CA ALA A 6 21.54 2.48 -32.66
C ALA A 6 22.88 3.13 -32.31
N ILE A 7 23.00 3.67 -31.10
CA ILE A 7 24.25 4.24 -30.58
C ILE A 7 24.79 3.27 -29.54
N VAL A 8 25.92 2.65 -29.88
CA VAL A 8 26.72 1.84 -28.95
C VAL A 8 27.92 2.68 -28.54
N LEU A 9 28.08 2.93 -27.24
CA LEU A 9 29.25 3.62 -26.68
C LEU A 9 30.14 2.61 -25.95
N THR A 10 31.20 2.16 -26.61
CA THR A 10 32.22 1.28 -26.02
C THR A 10 33.47 2.09 -25.73
N MET A 11 33.95 2.11 -24.48
CA MET A 11 35.21 2.80 -24.16
C MET A 11 36.07 2.06 -23.12
N GLY A 12 37.16 1.46 -23.62
CA GLY A 12 38.51 1.59 -23.04
C GLY A 12 38.78 1.04 -21.63
N LEU A 13 39.18 -0.23 -21.57
CA LEU A 13 39.83 -0.83 -20.40
C LEU A 13 41.25 -0.27 -20.17
N ALA A 14 41.63 -0.03 -18.90
CA ALA A 14 43.04 -0.05 -18.46
C ALA A 14 43.15 -0.42 -16.97
N LEU A 15 43.79 -1.55 -16.67
CA LEU A 15 44.15 -2.01 -15.33
C LEU A 15 45.66 -1.95 -15.13
N SER A 16 46.12 -1.54 -13.95
CA SER A 16 47.47 -1.86 -13.47
C SER A 16 47.48 -2.03 -11.94
N PHE A 17 48.08 -3.12 -11.47
CA PHE A 17 48.22 -3.48 -10.05
C PHE A 17 49.69 -3.39 -9.60
N VAL A 18 49.95 -2.62 -8.54
CA VAL A 18 51.01 -2.79 -7.51
C VAL A 18 50.51 -1.98 -6.29
N GLY A 19 50.61 -2.38 -5.02
CA GLY A 19 51.16 -3.59 -4.40
C GLY A 19 51.88 -3.27 -3.08
N CYS A 20 51.46 -3.91 -1.98
CA CYS A 20 52.06 -3.93 -0.63
C CYS A 20 52.04 -2.65 0.26
N GLY A 21 51.87 -2.87 1.58
CA GLY A 21 52.37 -1.96 2.63
C GLY A 21 51.42 -1.77 3.82
N SER A 22 51.68 -2.42 4.95
CA SER A 22 50.83 -2.36 6.15
C SER A 22 51.33 -1.38 7.21
N LYS A 23 50.36 -0.81 7.96
CA LYS A 23 50.41 -0.45 9.40
C LYS A 23 50.99 0.91 9.83
N GLU A 24 50.41 1.35 10.96
CA GLU A 24 50.67 2.51 11.85
C GLU A 24 52.18 2.78 12.13
N GLU A 25 52.64 3.95 12.59
CA GLU A 25 52.08 4.82 13.65
C GLU A 25 52.73 6.24 13.66
N SER A 26 52.06 7.22 14.29
CA SER A 26 52.54 8.46 14.98
C SER A 26 53.85 9.18 14.55
N ALA A 27 53.78 10.50 14.35
CA ALA A 27 54.50 11.50 15.18
C ALA A 27 54.22 12.97 14.82
N THR A 28 54.08 13.79 15.87
CA THR A 28 53.83 15.24 15.94
C THR A 28 54.97 16.13 15.40
N ALA A 29 54.65 17.32 14.88
CA ALA A 29 55.49 18.51 14.97
C ALA A 29 54.64 19.81 14.97
N GLU A 30 54.86 20.67 15.97
CA GLU A 30 54.21 21.99 16.15
C GLU A 30 54.86 23.10 15.30
N THR A 31 54.24 24.30 15.25
CA THR A 31 54.85 25.58 15.75
C THR A 31 54.38 26.86 14.99
N THR A 32 53.61 27.71 15.70
CA THR A 32 53.44 29.20 15.62
C THR A 32 53.15 29.91 14.27
N VAL A 33 52.10 30.75 14.09
CA VAL A 33 51.65 32.00 14.80
C VAL A 33 52.39 33.28 14.38
N ALA A 34 51.63 34.23 13.79
CA ALA A 34 51.70 35.71 13.93
C ALA A 34 50.53 36.32 13.10
N GLU A 35 49.50 36.97 13.67
CA GLU A 35 49.42 38.33 14.27
C GLU A 35 49.20 39.46 13.23
N THR A 36 47.96 39.99 13.10
CA THR A 36 47.40 41.26 13.69
C THR A 36 47.54 42.47 12.73
N PRO A 37 46.80 43.61 12.87
CA PRO A 37 45.95 44.07 13.99
C PRO A 37 44.50 44.47 13.64
N ALA A 38 43.79 45.00 14.65
CA ALA A 38 42.39 45.43 14.63
C ALA A 38 42.22 46.91 15.05
N GLU A 39 41.03 47.49 14.78
CA GLU A 39 40.52 48.75 15.33
C GLU A 39 38.97 48.70 15.18
N VAL A 40 38.15 48.36 16.19
CA VAL A 40 37.77 49.07 17.43
C VAL A 40 37.02 50.39 17.19
N VAL A 41 35.67 50.36 17.34
CA VAL A 41 34.83 51.50 17.75
C VAL A 41 33.69 51.00 18.63
N THR A 42 33.36 51.78 19.68
CA THR A 42 32.24 51.59 20.62
C THR A 42 31.32 52.83 20.57
N GLU A 43 30.14 52.90 21.19
CA GLU A 43 29.52 52.06 22.23
C GLU A 43 27.98 52.20 22.17
N GLU A 44 27.23 51.36 22.91
CA GLU A 44 26.02 51.72 23.72
C GLU A 44 25.04 50.56 23.91
N ALA A 45 24.37 50.55 25.06
CA ALA A 45 23.44 49.52 25.52
C ALA A 45 22.11 50.17 25.93
N GLU A 46 20.99 49.47 25.75
CA GLU A 46 19.94 49.38 26.78
C GLU A 46 18.84 48.35 26.46
N ALA A 47 17.98 48.14 27.47
CA ALA A 47 16.65 47.52 27.43
C ALA A 47 16.55 46.01 27.10
N ALA A 48 16.58 45.21 28.17
CA ALA A 48 15.90 43.92 28.19
C ALA A 48 14.37 44.12 28.15
N ALA A 49 13.68 43.38 27.29
CA ALA A 49 12.23 43.21 27.33
C ALA A 49 11.90 41.72 27.13
N THR A 50 11.42 41.09 28.19
CA THR A 50 10.82 39.75 28.15
C THR A 50 9.60 39.75 27.23
N VAL A 51 9.60 38.92 26.20
CA VAL A 51 8.39 38.61 25.44
C VAL A 51 7.83 37.31 25.98
N GLU A 52 6.60 37.38 26.46
CA GLU A 52 5.86 36.31 27.10
C GLU A 52 5.45 35.26 26.07
N GLU A 53 5.70 33.98 26.36
CA GLU A 53 5.35 32.85 25.52
C GLU A 53 3.84 32.56 25.66
N THR A 54 3.01 33.29 24.91
CA THR A 54 1.59 32.99 24.81
C THR A 54 1.34 32.01 23.68
N ALA A 55 1.30 30.72 24.03
CA ALA A 55 0.77 29.69 23.16
C ALA A 55 -0.68 30.03 22.77
N ALA A 56 -0.90 30.37 21.50
CA ALA A 56 -2.22 30.41 20.91
C ALA A 56 -2.48 29.06 20.25
N GLU A 57 -3.24 28.20 20.92
CA GLU A 57 -3.84 27.02 20.29
C GLU A 57 -4.75 27.50 19.15
N ALA A 58 -4.27 27.41 17.92
CA ALA A 58 -5.11 27.52 16.73
C ALA A 58 -5.86 26.19 16.53
N SER A 59 -6.76 25.89 17.48
CA SER A 59 -7.80 24.88 17.28
C SER A 59 -8.97 25.51 16.55
N THR A 60 -8.95 25.36 15.23
CA THR A 60 -10.06 25.53 14.28
C THR A 60 -9.82 24.40 13.29
N GLU A 61 -10.51 23.26 13.38
CA GLU A 61 -11.95 23.13 13.12
C GLU A 61 -12.32 23.80 11.77
N GLU A 62 -11.63 23.38 10.71
CA GLU A 62 -12.05 23.62 9.32
C GLU A 62 -12.55 22.31 8.69
N THR A 63 -13.76 22.40 8.11
CA THR A 63 -14.35 21.45 7.15
C THR A 63 -14.64 20.01 7.61
N ALA A 64 -15.50 19.89 8.64
CA ALA A 64 -16.47 18.79 8.73
C ALA A 64 -17.81 19.15 8.04
N GLU A 65 -17.75 19.77 6.85
CA GLU A 65 -18.94 20.18 6.07
C GLU A 65 -18.79 19.81 4.59
N ALA A 66 -18.76 18.51 4.33
CA ALA A 66 -19.05 17.89 3.03
C ALA A 66 -19.68 16.49 3.23
N ALA A 67 -20.65 16.38 4.14
CA ALA A 67 -21.52 15.21 4.20
C ALA A 67 -22.51 15.28 3.02
N GLY A 68 -22.02 14.97 1.82
CA GLY A 68 -22.85 14.69 0.66
C GLY A 68 -23.80 13.52 0.93
N ASP A 69 -24.88 13.45 0.17
CA ASP A 69 -25.82 12.31 0.28
C ASP A 69 -25.08 10.99 -0.02
N VAL A 70 -25.31 9.98 0.84
CA VAL A 70 -24.74 8.63 0.65
C VAL A 70 -25.19 8.07 -0.69
N MET A 71 -24.24 7.72 -1.55
CA MET A 71 -24.52 7.21 -2.90
C MET A 71 -24.63 5.68 -2.93
N SER A 72 -25.39 5.14 -3.90
CA SER A 72 -25.44 3.69 -4.13
C SER A 72 -24.12 3.18 -4.70
N TYR A 73 -23.87 1.86 -4.67
CA TYR A 73 -22.67 1.32 -5.31
C TYR A 73 -22.65 1.61 -6.83
N ALA A 74 -23.81 1.56 -7.48
CA ALA A 74 -23.92 1.89 -8.91
C ALA A 74 -23.57 3.35 -9.22
N ASP A 75 -23.97 4.28 -8.35
CA ASP A 75 -23.61 5.70 -8.48
C ASP A 75 -22.11 5.91 -8.22
N PHE A 76 -21.52 5.23 -7.22
CA PHE A 76 -20.07 5.23 -6.98
C PHE A 76 -19.29 4.70 -8.19
N THR A 77 -19.69 3.57 -8.78
CA THR A 77 -19.06 3.03 -9.99
C THR A 77 -19.15 4.02 -11.15
N ALA A 78 -20.28 4.71 -11.31
CA ALA A 78 -20.52 5.70 -12.36
C ALA A 78 -19.87 7.09 -12.11
N ALA A 79 -19.47 7.41 -10.87
CA ALA A 79 -18.82 8.66 -10.52
C ALA A 79 -17.49 8.84 -11.29
N GLU A 80 -17.16 10.08 -11.64
CA GLU A 80 -15.90 10.41 -12.30
C GLU A 80 -14.72 10.18 -11.33
N LEU A 81 -13.53 9.88 -11.86
CA LEU A 81 -12.30 9.93 -11.04
C LEU A 81 -12.05 11.38 -10.59
N ASP A 82 -11.30 11.54 -9.50
CA ASP A 82 -11.02 12.81 -8.82
C ASP A 82 -12.28 13.52 -8.26
N SER A 83 -13.41 12.82 -8.14
CA SER A 83 -14.66 13.35 -7.57
C SER A 83 -14.88 12.94 -6.11
N GLU A 84 -15.54 13.81 -5.33
CA GLU A 84 -15.95 13.53 -3.97
C GLU A 84 -17.02 12.43 -3.93
N VAL A 85 -16.85 11.45 -3.04
CA VAL A 85 -17.74 10.31 -2.86
C VAL A 85 -18.05 10.09 -1.38
N VAL A 86 -19.30 9.72 -1.08
CA VAL A 86 -19.76 9.38 0.28
C VAL A 86 -20.49 8.04 0.22
N VAL A 87 -19.95 7.01 0.87
CA VAL A 87 -20.45 5.63 0.79
C VAL A 87 -20.68 5.04 2.18
N GLU A 88 -21.67 4.14 2.30
CA GLU A 88 -21.82 3.28 3.47
C GLU A 88 -21.35 1.86 3.14
N THR A 89 -20.45 1.34 3.96
CA THR A 89 -19.77 0.07 3.73
C THR A 89 -19.42 -0.61 5.07
N TYR A 90 -18.98 -1.86 5.01
CA TYR A 90 -18.57 -2.61 6.19
C TYR A 90 -17.14 -3.10 6.01
N VAL A 91 -16.30 -2.92 7.04
CA VAL A 91 -14.93 -3.44 7.04
C VAL A 91 -14.95 -4.95 6.85
N GLN A 92 -14.16 -5.46 5.92
CA GLN A 92 -14.00 -6.91 5.68
C GLN A 92 -12.61 -7.38 6.06
N ALA A 93 -11.57 -6.60 5.76
CA ALA A 93 -10.21 -6.86 6.21
C ALA A 93 -9.40 -5.57 6.36
N LYS A 94 -8.39 -5.65 7.23
CA LYS A 94 -7.37 -4.62 7.47
C LYS A 94 -6.17 -4.97 6.58
N GLN A 95 -5.90 -4.19 5.54
CA GLN A 95 -4.80 -4.47 4.62
C GLN A 95 -3.47 -3.95 5.16
N SER A 96 -3.45 -2.79 5.81
CA SER A 96 -2.26 -2.26 6.48
C SER A 96 -2.59 -1.17 7.51
N TRP A 97 -1.61 -0.86 8.36
CA TRP A 97 -1.60 0.33 9.21
C TRP A 97 -0.18 0.80 9.50
N TRP A 98 0.09 2.09 9.25
CA TRP A 98 1.35 2.78 9.55
C TRP A 98 1.11 4.29 9.67
N GLU A 99 1.94 5.00 10.45
CA GLU A 99 1.92 6.47 10.54
C GLU A 99 0.51 7.10 10.74
N ASP A 100 -0.32 6.47 11.58
CA ASP A 100 -1.73 6.83 11.83
C ASP A 100 -2.62 6.86 10.56
N LYS A 101 -2.30 6.01 9.59
CA LYS A 101 -3.07 5.72 8.36
C LYS A 101 -3.37 4.24 8.25
N ALA A 102 -4.58 3.90 7.81
CA ALA A 102 -5.03 2.53 7.60
C ALA A 102 -5.55 2.30 6.17
N THR A 103 -5.28 1.12 5.62
CA THR A 103 -5.86 0.67 4.36
C THR A 103 -6.80 -0.50 4.61
N PHE A 104 -8.00 -0.48 4.03
CA PHE A 104 -9.05 -1.47 4.28
C PHE A 104 -9.67 -2.00 2.99
N TYR A 105 -9.98 -3.29 3.00
CA TYR A 105 -11.03 -3.84 2.14
C TYR A 105 -12.37 -3.69 2.86
N THR A 106 -13.33 -3.08 2.17
CA THR A 106 -14.69 -2.87 2.68
C THR A 106 -15.71 -3.33 1.64
N GLN A 107 -16.85 -3.82 2.08
CA GLN A 107 -17.90 -4.37 1.21
C GLN A 107 -19.28 -4.21 1.86
N ASN A 108 -20.28 -3.93 1.04
CA ASN A 108 -21.71 -4.02 1.39
C ASN A 108 -22.39 -5.06 0.48
N GLU A 109 -23.72 -5.13 0.53
CA GLU A 109 -24.52 -6.08 -0.24
C GLU A 109 -24.49 -5.84 -1.77
N GLU A 110 -24.12 -4.64 -2.22
CA GLU A 110 -24.10 -4.25 -3.63
C GLU A 110 -22.69 -4.37 -4.26
N GLY A 111 -21.64 -4.06 -3.50
CA GLY A 111 -20.27 -4.03 -4.00
C GLY A 111 -19.22 -3.68 -2.94
N ALA A 112 -17.99 -3.47 -3.39
CA ALA A 112 -16.83 -3.28 -2.51
C ALA A 112 -16.00 -2.05 -2.88
N TYR A 113 -15.28 -1.54 -1.88
CA TYR A 113 -14.46 -0.34 -1.94
C TYR A 113 -13.12 -0.62 -1.25
N PHE A 114 -12.02 -0.36 -1.95
CA PHE A 114 -10.69 -0.28 -1.36
C PHE A 114 -10.49 1.13 -0.80
N ILE A 115 -10.27 1.24 0.51
CA ILE A 115 -10.06 2.53 1.18
C ILE A 115 -8.57 2.63 1.48
N TYR A 116 -7.88 3.58 0.85
CA TYR A 116 -6.42 3.65 0.85
C TYR A 116 -5.88 4.79 1.72
N GLU A 117 -4.92 4.47 2.59
CA GLU A 117 -4.23 5.40 3.50
C GLU A 117 -5.15 6.36 4.30
N MET A 118 -6.35 5.91 4.67
CA MET A 118 -7.30 6.69 5.45
C MET A 118 -6.71 7.02 6.83
N PRO A 119 -6.65 8.32 7.23
CA PRO A 119 -6.28 8.72 8.58
C PRO A 119 -7.07 7.96 9.64
N CYS A 120 -6.37 7.23 10.49
CA CYS A 120 -6.94 6.29 11.45
C CYS A 120 -6.00 6.11 12.65
N SER A 121 -6.41 6.62 13.81
CA SER A 121 -5.68 6.42 15.06
C SER A 121 -5.63 4.93 15.43
N GLN A 122 -4.65 4.50 16.23
CA GLN A 122 -4.63 3.14 16.78
C GLN A 122 -5.95 2.79 17.51
N GLU A 123 -6.53 3.74 18.27
CA GLU A 123 -7.75 3.51 19.04
C GLU A 123 -8.94 3.20 18.12
N ASP A 124 -9.05 3.91 16.99
CA ASP A 124 -10.14 3.70 16.04
C ASP A 124 -9.87 2.50 15.14
N TYR A 125 -8.61 2.28 14.73
CA TYR A 125 -8.19 1.08 14.02
C TYR A 125 -8.60 -0.18 14.80
N ASP A 126 -8.41 -0.21 16.11
CA ASP A 126 -8.81 -1.34 16.96
C ASP A 126 -10.33 -1.57 17.01
N LYS A 127 -11.16 -0.55 16.75
CA LYS A 127 -12.63 -0.65 16.62
C LYS A 127 -13.07 -1.14 15.23
N LEU A 128 -12.28 -0.88 14.19
CA LEU A 128 -12.56 -1.23 12.79
C LEU A 128 -12.26 -2.71 12.48
N VAL A 129 -13.03 -3.60 13.11
CA VAL A 129 -12.96 -5.07 12.91
C VAL A 129 -13.91 -5.53 11.79
N PRO A 130 -13.72 -6.75 11.23
CA PRO A 130 -14.64 -7.30 10.23
C PRO A 130 -16.10 -7.26 10.67
N GLY A 131 -16.96 -6.70 9.83
CA GLY A 131 -18.38 -6.45 10.09
C GLY A 131 -18.70 -5.05 10.62
N THR A 132 -17.73 -4.22 11.03
CA THR A 132 -18.00 -2.85 11.50
C THR A 132 -18.52 -1.98 10.35
N LYS A 133 -19.72 -1.40 10.50
CA LYS A 133 -20.27 -0.42 9.54
C LYS A 133 -19.53 0.91 9.67
N ILE A 134 -19.17 1.48 8.53
CA ILE A 134 -18.64 2.83 8.42
C ILE A 134 -19.31 3.60 7.28
N LYS A 135 -19.55 4.89 7.52
CA LYS A 135 -19.77 5.88 6.46
C LYS A 135 -18.41 6.48 6.13
N VAL A 136 -18.02 6.46 4.86
CA VAL A 136 -16.72 6.97 4.38
C VAL A 136 -16.96 8.11 3.40
N SER A 137 -16.33 9.26 3.64
CA SER A 137 -16.31 10.41 2.74
C SER A 137 -14.88 10.64 2.25
N GLY A 138 -14.64 10.69 0.94
CA GLY A 138 -13.30 10.86 0.37
C GLY A 138 -13.34 11.16 -1.13
N VAL A 139 -12.23 10.93 -1.83
CA VAL A 139 -12.10 11.14 -3.28
C VAL A 139 -11.92 9.80 -3.99
N LYS A 140 -12.67 9.58 -5.08
CA LYS A 140 -12.50 8.39 -5.93
C LYS A 140 -11.24 8.52 -6.79
N SER A 141 -10.29 7.59 -6.64
CA SER A 141 -9.01 7.56 -7.35
C SER A 141 -8.86 6.25 -8.15
N GLU A 142 -7.86 6.20 -9.03
CA GLU A 142 -7.42 4.98 -9.72
C GLU A 142 -5.89 4.88 -9.68
N TRP A 143 -5.36 3.74 -9.22
CA TRP A 143 -3.93 3.43 -9.30
C TRP A 143 -3.70 2.12 -10.03
N SER A 144 -3.07 2.16 -11.21
CA SER A 144 -2.78 0.98 -12.03
C SER A 144 -4.02 0.11 -12.35
N GLY A 145 -5.19 0.73 -12.45
CA GLY A 145 -6.49 0.06 -12.65
C GLY A 145 -7.22 -0.37 -11.36
N GLU A 146 -6.63 -0.23 -10.18
CA GLU A 146 -7.35 -0.38 -8.89
C GLU A 146 -8.19 0.87 -8.64
N VAL A 147 -9.51 0.73 -8.48
CA VAL A 147 -10.39 1.82 -8.05
C VAL A 147 -10.41 1.86 -6.52
N GLU A 148 -10.09 3.03 -5.98
CA GLU A 148 -9.86 3.26 -4.55
C GLU A 148 -10.57 4.54 -4.07
N ILE A 149 -10.70 4.68 -2.75
CA ILE A 149 -11.11 5.94 -2.10
C ILE A 149 -9.92 6.45 -1.28
N VAL A 150 -9.42 7.63 -1.63
CA VAL A 150 -8.30 8.34 -0.98
C VAL A 150 -8.79 9.59 -0.27
N ASP A 151 -7.89 10.26 0.48
CA ASP A 151 -8.18 11.47 1.27
C ASP A 151 -9.42 11.31 2.17
N ALA A 152 -9.62 10.08 2.65
CA ALA A 152 -10.86 9.64 3.26
C ALA A 152 -10.99 10.06 4.72
N THR A 153 -12.22 10.26 5.15
CA THR A 153 -12.66 10.37 6.55
C THR A 153 -13.78 9.37 6.79
N PHE A 154 -13.99 8.97 8.05
CA PHE A 154 -15.03 8.00 8.37
C PHE A 154 -15.78 8.31 9.66
N GLU A 155 -17.00 7.81 9.73
CA GLU A 155 -17.82 7.73 10.93
C GLU A 155 -18.22 6.26 11.15
N ILE A 156 -18.11 5.75 12.38
CA ILE A 156 -18.60 4.41 12.75
C ILE A 156 -20.10 4.49 12.98
N GLU A 157 -20.85 3.61 12.31
CA GLU A 157 -22.31 3.59 12.30
C GLU A 157 -22.86 2.28 12.89
N ASP A 158 -24.13 2.28 13.29
CA ASP A 158 -24.81 1.06 13.74
C ASP A 158 -25.08 0.11 12.55
N GLY A 159 -24.48 -1.08 12.57
CA GLY A 159 -24.74 -2.14 11.60
C GLY A 159 -23.75 -3.31 11.70
N ASN A 160 -24.05 -4.42 11.02
CA ASN A 160 -23.10 -5.51 10.83
C ASN A 160 -23.37 -6.30 9.54
N PHE A 161 -22.34 -6.42 8.69
CA PHE A 161 -22.33 -7.29 7.50
C PHE A 161 -20.92 -7.80 7.23
N VAL A 162 -20.78 -9.12 7.11
CA VAL A 162 -19.55 -9.79 6.68
C VAL A 162 -19.84 -10.52 5.37
N ALA A 163 -19.07 -10.19 4.33
CA ALA A 163 -19.23 -10.76 3.01
C ALA A 163 -18.84 -12.25 2.97
N THR A 164 -19.54 -13.01 2.13
CA THR A 164 -19.12 -14.38 1.77
C THR A 164 -18.46 -14.36 0.41
N ALA A 165 -17.36 -15.09 0.24
CA ALA A 165 -16.60 -15.12 -1.01
C ALA A 165 -17.47 -15.51 -2.23
N LYS A 166 -17.58 -14.59 -3.20
CA LYS A 166 -18.29 -14.79 -4.46
C LYS A 166 -17.46 -15.67 -5.40
N ASP A 167 -18.00 -16.79 -5.89
CA ASP A 167 -17.30 -17.59 -6.91
C ASP A 167 -17.26 -16.82 -8.23
N VAL A 168 -16.05 -16.53 -8.72
CA VAL A 168 -15.79 -15.83 -9.99
C VAL A 168 -14.91 -16.67 -10.92
N THR A 169 -14.79 -17.98 -10.67
CA THR A 169 -14.00 -18.90 -11.50
C THR A 169 -14.41 -18.84 -12.97
N ASP A 170 -15.72 -18.77 -13.22
CA ASP A 170 -16.30 -18.66 -14.57
C ASP A 170 -16.07 -17.28 -15.22
N LEU A 171 -15.54 -16.28 -14.52
CA LEU A 171 -15.18 -14.95 -15.06
C LEU A 171 -13.69 -14.84 -15.43
N LEU A 172 -12.87 -15.84 -15.11
CA LEU A 172 -11.45 -15.86 -15.46
C LEU A 172 -11.22 -15.68 -16.97
N GLY A 173 -10.37 -14.70 -17.32
CA GLY A 173 -10.04 -14.36 -18.70
C GLY A 173 -11.14 -13.61 -19.47
N LYS A 174 -12.15 -13.06 -18.78
CA LYS A 174 -13.22 -12.24 -19.36
C LYS A 174 -13.20 -10.81 -18.82
N ASP A 175 -13.72 -9.89 -19.62
CA ASP A 175 -13.77 -8.46 -19.28
C ASP A 175 -14.65 -8.22 -18.03
N GLU A 176 -15.72 -9.00 -17.84
CA GLU A 176 -16.66 -8.88 -16.71
C GLU A 176 -16.06 -9.28 -15.34
N LEU A 177 -14.80 -9.75 -15.26
CA LEU A 177 -14.15 -10.01 -13.98
C LEU A 177 -13.95 -8.72 -13.17
N VAL A 178 -13.70 -7.58 -13.85
CA VAL A 178 -13.48 -6.28 -13.20
C VAL A 178 -14.72 -5.75 -12.47
N ASP A 179 -15.92 -6.18 -12.86
CA ASP A 179 -17.18 -5.86 -12.17
C ASP A 179 -17.25 -6.44 -10.73
N SER A 180 -16.26 -7.25 -10.35
CA SER A 180 -16.11 -7.79 -8.99
C SER A 180 -14.87 -7.26 -8.25
N GLN A 181 -14.18 -6.24 -8.78
CA GLN A 181 -13.01 -5.63 -8.15
C GLN A 181 -13.29 -5.25 -6.69
N ASN A 182 -12.29 -5.38 -5.82
CA ASN A 182 -12.32 -5.17 -4.37
C ASN A 182 -13.21 -6.14 -3.57
N GLN A 183 -14.10 -6.91 -4.20
CA GLN A 183 -14.98 -7.84 -3.50
C GLN A 183 -14.18 -9.03 -2.97
N LEU A 184 -14.64 -9.60 -1.85
CA LEU A 184 -14.21 -10.92 -1.43
C LEU A 184 -14.72 -11.96 -2.44
N VAL A 185 -13.80 -12.60 -3.15
CA VAL A 185 -14.08 -13.56 -4.22
C VAL A 185 -13.43 -14.91 -3.95
N SER A 186 -13.80 -15.91 -4.74
CA SER A 186 -13.15 -17.21 -4.76
C SER A 186 -12.97 -17.79 -6.15
N PHE A 187 -11.92 -18.59 -6.29
CA PHE A 187 -11.51 -19.27 -7.51
C PHE A 187 -11.37 -20.76 -7.20
N LYS A 188 -11.96 -21.63 -8.01
CA LYS A 188 -12.14 -23.06 -7.72
C LYS A 188 -11.37 -23.94 -8.69
N ASP A 189 -10.82 -25.04 -8.17
CA ASP A 189 -10.08 -26.06 -8.92
C ASP A 189 -9.00 -25.43 -9.84
N MET A 190 -8.20 -24.55 -9.24
CA MET A 190 -7.05 -23.89 -9.87
C MET A 190 -5.82 -24.80 -9.75
N THR A 191 -4.95 -24.82 -10.76
CA THR A 191 -3.69 -25.57 -10.70
C THR A 191 -2.55 -24.64 -10.33
N VAL A 192 -1.70 -25.03 -9.38
CA VAL A 192 -0.50 -24.26 -9.03
C VAL A 192 0.54 -24.40 -10.13
N GLU A 193 1.02 -23.30 -10.71
CA GLU A 193 2.11 -23.30 -11.70
C GLU A 193 3.43 -22.86 -11.07
N LYS A 194 3.39 -21.84 -10.20
CA LYS A 194 4.58 -21.23 -9.61
C LYS A 194 4.24 -20.53 -8.29
N VAL A 195 5.19 -20.59 -7.34
CA VAL A 195 5.24 -19.75 -6.13
C VAL A 195 6.57 -19.00 -6.13
N ALA A 196 6.57 -17.71 -5.75
CA ALA A 196 7.79 -16.92 -5.60
C ALA A 196 7.64 -15.83 -4.53
N TYR A 197 8.59 -15.77 -3.60
CA TYR A 197 8.73 -14.64 -2.69
C TYR A 197 9.26 -13.40 -3.43
N LYS A 198 8.70 -12.22 -3.16
CA LYS A 198 9.07 -10.92 -3.78
C LYS A 198 10.56 -10.64 -3.74
N ASN A 199 11.20 -10.93 -2.60
CA ASN A 199 12.63 -10.75 -2.35
C ASN A 199 13.43 -12.08 -2.32
N GLU A 200 12.96 -13.10 -3.04
CA GLU A 200 13.56 -14.45 -3.14
C GLU A 200 13.66 -15.23 -1.80
N GLN A 201 13.23 -14.66 -0.68
CA GLN A 201 13.28 -15.22 0.68
C GLN A 201 11.96 -14.95 1.44
N PRO A 202 11.59 -15.78 2.43
CA PRO A 202 10.45 -15.52 3.30
C PRO A 202 10.56 -14.22 4.11
N GLY A 203 9.41 -13.65 4.50
CA GLY A 203 9.29 -12.39 5.23
C GLY A 203 8.82 -11.20 4.38
N ASP A 204 8.25 -11.47 3.21
CA ASP A 204 7.72 -10.51 2.25
C ASP A 204 6.58 -11.17 1.44
N ASP A 205 5.99 -10.46 0.48
CA ASP A 205 4.87 -10.95 -0.33
C ASP A 205 5.19 -12.25 -1.07
N ILE A 206 4.16 -13.09 -1.25
CA ILE A 206 4.25 -14.34 -2.02
C ILE A 206 3.40 -14.22 -3.27
N TYR A 207 4.05 -14.13 -4.43
CA TYR A 207 3.36 -14.21 -5.72
C TYR A 207 3.09 -15.67 -6.07
N VAL A 208 1.87 -15.95 -6.49
CA VAL A 208 1.41 -17.28 -6.89
C VAL A 208 0.81 -17.22 -8.28
N THR A 209 1.43 -17.90 -9.23
CA THR A 209 0.85 -18.10 -10.57
C THR A 209 -0.01 -19.37 -10.53
N LEU A 210 -1.30 -19.22 -10.80
CA LEU A 210 -2.26 -20.32 -10.91
C LEU A 210 -2.80 -20.44 -12.33
N SER A 211 -3.13 -21.64 -12.79
CA SER A 211 -3.74 -21.86 -14.10
C SER A 211 -5.17 -22.43 -14.03
N LYS A 212 -5.96 -22.07 -15.05
CA LYS A 212 -7.29 -22.61 -15.33
C LYS A 212 -7.48 -22.71 -16.84
N ASP A 213 -7.91 -23.89 -17.30
CA ASP A 213 -8.20 -24.18 -18.71
C ASP A 213 -7.09 -23.79 -19.70
N GLY A 214 -5.82 -23.90 -19.26
CA GLY A 214 -4.62 -23.61 -20.05
C GLY A 214 -4.18 -22.14 -20.07
N ASN A 215 -4.81 -21.27 -19.28
CA ASN A 215 -4.43 -19.87 -19.09
C ASN A 215 -3.88 -19.67 -17.68
N ASN A 216 -2.91 -18.76 -17.52
CA ASN A 216 -2.30 -18.41 -16.23
C ASN A 216 -2.87 -17.09 -15.70
N TYR A 217 -2.93 -16.99 -14.37
CA TYR A 217 -3.44 -15.87 -13.60
C TYR A 217 -2.53 -15.64 -12.40
N GLU A 218 -2.25 -14.38 -12.08
CA GLU A 218 -1.33 -14.02 -11.00
C GLU A 218 -2.10 -13.64 -9.74
N PHE A 219 -1.64 -14.11 -8.58
CA PHE A 219 -2.19 -13.83 -7.26
C PHE A 219 -1.07 -13.35 -6.34
N CYS A 220 -1.43 -12.66 -5.26
CA CYS A 220 -0.48 -12.23 -4.24
C CYS A 220 -1.00 -12.62 -2.84
N LEU A 221 -0.17 -13.25 -2.00
CA LEU A 221 -0.32 -13.10 -0.56
C LEU A 221 0.47 -11.85 -0.16
N GLU A 222 -0.26 -10.75 0.00
CA GLU A 222 0.23 -9.47 0.49
C GLU A 222 0.61 -9.59 1.97
N TYR A 223 1.87 -9.32 2.31
CA TYR A 223 2.43 -9.57 3.63
C TYR A 223 1.79 -8.69 4.71
N TYR A 224 1.44 -7.44 4.40
CA TYR A 224 0.74 -6.57 5.36
C TYR A 224 -0.67 -7.06 5.69
N LEU A 225 -1.36 -7.70 4.74
CA LEU A 225 -2.71 -8.24 4.93
C LEU A 225 -2.69 -9.56 5.71
N ASN A 226 -1.83 -10.51 5.32
CA ASN A 226 -1.88 -11.90 5.83
C ASN A 226 -0.52 -12.52 6.22
N GLY A 227 0.59 -11.79 6.09
CA GLY A 227 1.93 -12.31 6.41
C GLY A 227 2.17 -12.61 7.89
N SER A 228 1.32 -12.08 8.78
CA SER A 228 1.33 -12.40 10.22
C SER A 228 0.56 -13.67 10.59
N ASP A 229 -0.25 -14.23 9.68
CA ASP A 229 -0.83 -15.57 9.83
C ASP A 229 0.21 -16.60 9.40
N GLU A 230 0.99 -17.11 10.35
CA GLU A 230 2.02 -18.12 10.07
C GLU A 230 1.44 -19.41 9.45
N GLU A 231 0.18 -19.77 9.68
CA GLU A 231 -0.41 -20.98 9.09
C GLU A 231 -0.69 -20.75 7.60
N LEU A 232 -1.37 -19.65 7.26
CA LEU A 232 -1.67 -19.29 5.88
C LEU A 232 -0.40 -18.94 5.09
N TYR A 233 0.52 -18.18 5.66
CA TYR A 233 1.76 -17.77 5.00
C TYR A 233 2.63 -18.98 4.64
N ASN A 234 2.82 -19.92 5.57
CA ASN A 234 3.57 -21.15 5.30
C ASN A 234 2.82 -22.09 4.35
N LEU A 235 1.48 -22.13 4.39
CA LEU A 235 0.67 -22.90 3.44
C LEU A 235 0.87 -22.39 2.01
N VAL A 236 0.75 -21.09 1.78
CA VAL A 236 0.89 -20.48 0.45
C VAL A 236 2.33 -20.55 -0.06
N GLY A 237 3.31 -20.26 0.80
CA GLY A 237 4.73 -20.38 0.49
C GLY A 237 5.22 -21.81 0.27
N GLY A 238 4.42 -22.81 0.67
CA GLY A 238 4.68 -24.24 0.52
C GLY A 238 3.89 -24.93 -0.61
N LEU A 239 3.11 -24.20 -1.42
CA LEU A 239 2.39 -24.79 -2.55
C LEU A 239 3.36 -25.31 -3.63
N GLU A 240 3.09 -26.50 -4.15
CA GLU A 240 3.91 -27.17 -5.16
C GLU A 240 3.22 -27.15 -6.54
N ALA A 241 4.01 -26.98 -7.61
CA ALA A 241 3.49 -26.98 -8.97
C ALA A 241 2.76 -28.30 -9.31
N GLY A 242 1.56 -28.18 -9.89
CA GLY A 242 0.65 -29.29 -10.19
C GLY A 242 -0.34 -29.63 -9.07
N GLN A 243 -0.27 -29.01 -7.89
CA GLN A 243 -1.32 -29.11 -6.87
C GLN A 243 -2.61 -28.44 -7.37
N THR A 244 -3.77 -28.98 -6.97
CA THR A 244 -5.07 -28.34 -7.19
C THR A 244 -5.51 -27.63 -5.91
N VAL A 245 -5.93 -26.37 -6.04
CA VAL A 245 -6.35 -25.51 -4.93
C VAL A 245 -7.66 -24.80 -5.21
N ASP A 246 -8.43 -24.54 -4.15
CA ASP A 246 -9.37 -23.42 -4.12
C ASP A 246 -8.72 -22.25 -3.39
N VAL A 247 -8.97 -21.03 -3.87
CA VAL A 247 -8.45 -19.78 -3.28
C VAL A 247 -9.60 -18.83 -2.99
N GLU A 248 -9.54 -18.14 -1.86
CA GLU A 248 -10.39 -16.99 -1.54
C GLU A 248 -9.50 -15.77 -1.26
N GLY A 249 -9.97 -14.59 -1.61
CA GLY A 249 -9.19 -13.35 -1.53
C GLY A 249 -9.97 -12.14 -2.00
N PHE A 250 -9.43 -10.94 -1.80
CA PHE A 250 -10.01 -9.72 -2.37
C PHE A 250 -9.53 -9.53 -3.81
N LEU A 251 -10.43 -9.17 -4.72
CA LEU A 251 -10.12 -8.99 -6.14
C LEU A 251 -9.40 -7.64 -6.40
N TYR A 252 -8.17 -7.54 -5.92
CA TYR A 252 -7.25 -6.44 -6.16
C TYR A 252 -6.79 -6.38 -7.62
N TRP A 253 -6.41 -5.18 -8.08
CA TRP A 253 -5.96 -4.92 -9.44
C TRP A 253 -4.59 -4.23 -9.50
N TYR A 254 -3.72 -4.69 -10.39
CA TYR A 254 -2.46 -4.03 -10.72
C TYR A 254 -2.06 -4.36 -12.17
N GLU A 255 -2.39 -3.46 -13.10
CA GLU A 255 -2.32 -3.67 -14.56
C GLU A 255 -3.12 -4.90 -15.05
N GLY A 256 -4.03 -5.42 -14.21
CA GLY A 256 -4.79 -6.67 -14.40
C GLY A 256 -5.21 -7.24 -13.04
N ALA A 257 -6.07 -8.26 -13.03
CA ALA A 257 -6.47 -8.93 -11.79
C ALA A 257 -5.25 -9.54 -11.07
N ASN A 258 -5.02 -9.14 -9.82
CA ASN A 258 -3.98 -9.70 -8.96
C ASN A 258 -4.50 -9.97 -7.54
N PRO A 259 -5.39 -10.97 -7.33
CA PRO A 259 -6.16 -11.07 -6.10
C PRO A 259 -5.30 -11.29 -4.86
N HIS A 260 -5.63 -10.57 -3.79
CA HIS A 260 -4.99 -10.67 -2.48
C HIS A 260 -5.54 -11.86 -1.69
N ILE A 261 -4.75 -12.93 -1.63
CA ILE A 261 -5.09 -14.22 -1.03
C ILE A 261 -5.37 -14.06 0.47
N THR A 262 -6.55 -14.45 0.91
CA THR A 262 -6.96 -14.54 2.33
C THR A 262 -7.16 -15.97 2.80
N LYS A 263 -7.22 -16.95 1.88
CA LYS A 263 -7.38 -18.37 2.21
C LYS A 263 -7.02 -19.26 1.03
N VAL A 264 -6.41 -20.40 1.31
CA VAL A 264 -6.17 -21.47 0.33
C VAL A 264 -6.68 -22.80 0.89
N THR A 265 -7.21 -23.66 0.03
CA THR A 265 -7.61 -25.03 0.36
C THR A 265 -7.04 -25.98 -0.69
N VAL A 266 -6.05 -26.78 -0.30
CA VAL A 266 -5.44 -27.82 -1.15
C VAL A 266 -6.36 -29.04 -1.25
N LYS A 267 -6.45 -29.66 -2.43
CA LYS A 267 -7.33 -30.80 -2.74
C LYS A 267 -6.57 -32.13 -2.87
#